data_AF-A0A3B8JCA9-F1
#
_entry.id   AF-A0A3B8JCA9-F1
#
_cell.length_a   1.000
_cell.length_b   1.000
_cell.length_c   1.000
_cell.angle_alpha   90.00
_cell.angle_beta   90.00
_cell.angle_gamma   90.00
#
_symmetry.space_group_name_H-M   'P 1'
#
loop_
_entity.id
_entity.type
_entity.pdbx_description
1 polymer ?
#
loop_
_entity_poly.entity_id
_entity_poly.type
_entity_poly.pdbx_seq_one_letter_code
_entity_poly.pdbx_strand_id
1 'polypeptide(L)'
;MQNINELSAKIRAAREEKAFSQSEVVEKLMEYGINMSRETLSKIENGNRSISAVELNALCKILGIDINSLFKEDDDLVTLFRKRNFSEDTINEIEKLQDMIKILIYQKKIFNGEFKPVKNKPLWEEF
;
A
#
# COMPACT_ATOMS: atom_id res chain seq x y z
N MET A 1 -8.92 -2.14 -1.10
CA MET A 1 -8.10 -2.43 -2.30
C MET A 1 -6.97 -1.43 -2.32
N GLN A 2 -5.81 -1.81 -1.80
CA GLN A 2 -4.64 -0.93 -1.72
C GLN A 2 -4.31 -0.36 -3.10
N ASN A 3 -4.06 0.94 -3.15
CA ASN A 3 -3.77 1.65 -4.38
C ASN A 3 -2.37 1.23 -4.86
N ILE A 4 -2.22 0.84 -6.13
CA ILE A 4 -0.92 0.45 -6.73
C ILE A 4 0.16 1.52 -6.46
N ASN A 5 -0.27 2.78 -6.38
CA ASN A 5 0.58 3.93 -6.06
C ASN A 5 1.21 3.85 -4.67
N GLU A 6 0.52 3.29 -3.67
CA GLU A 6 1.03 3.22 -2.30
C GLU A 6 2.13 2.15 -2.15
N LEU A 7 1.91 0.97 -2.74
CA LEU A 7 2.93 -0.10 -2.79
C LEU A 7 4.19 0.40 -3.51
N SER A 8 4.00 1.03 -4.67
CA SER A 8 5.07 1.57 -5.51
C SER A 8 5.90 2.62 -4.76
N ALA A 9 5.23 3.52 -4.02
CA ALA A 9 5.88 4.52 -3.18
C ALA A 9 6.68 3.89 -2.02
N LYS A 10 6.15 2.85 -1.36
CA LYS A 10 6.86 2.12 -0.28
C LYS A 10 8.15 1.47 -0.80
N ILE A 11 8.11 0.84 -1.97
CA ILE A 11 9.29 0.23 -2.62
C ILE A 11 10.35 1.32 -2.90
N ARG A 12 9.92 2.45 -3.48
CA ARG A 12 10.82 3.57 -3.76
C ARG A 12 11.46 4.14 -2.50
N ALA A 13 10.67 4.37 -1.46
CA ALA A 13 11.16 4.91 -0.19
C ALA A 13 12.21 3.98 0.45
N ALA A 14 11.94 2.67 0.48
CA ALA A 14 12.88 1.68 1.02
C ALA A 14 14.19 1.61 0.20
N ARG A 15 14.11 1.79 -1.13
CA ARG A 15 15.31 1.92 -1.96
C ARG A 15 16.13 3.15 -1.60
N GLU A 16 15.47 4.30 -1.47
CA GLU A 16 16.11 5.58 -1.15
C GLU A 16 16.72 5.58 0.27
N GLU A 17 16.07 4.95 1.25
CA GLU A 17 16.59 4.75 2.61
C GLU A 17 17.90 3.95 2.63
N LYS A 18 18.04 2.97 1.73
CA LYS A 18 19.28 2.21 1.53
C LYS A 18 20.31 2.91 0.64
N ALA A 19 20.01 4.12 0.16
CA ALA A 19 20.83 4.88 -0.77
C ALA A 19 21.16 4.12 -2.08
N PHE A 20 20.34 3.15 -2.47
CA PHE A 20 20.52 2.44 -3.74
C PHE A 20 19.96 3.25 -4.90
N SER A 21 20.71 3.31 -6.00
CA SER A 21 20.20 3.72 -7.30
C SER A 21 19.30 2.64 -7.90
N GLN A 22 18.45 3.03 -8.85
CA GLN A 22 17.62 2.07 -9.58
C GLN A 22 18.47 1.05 -10.36
N SER A 23 19.62 1.46 -10.88
CA SER A 23 20.52 0.58 -11.62
C SER A 23 21.15 -0.49 -10.71
N GLU A 24 21.56 -0.12 -9.50
CA GLU A 24 22.11 -1.07 -8.52
C GLU A 24 21.07 -2.11 -8.07
N VAL A 25 19.81 -1.70 -7.91
CA VAL A 25 18.72 -2.65 -7.58
C VAL A 25 18.47 -3.61 -8.74
N VAL A 26 18.46 -3.11 -9.98
CA VAL A 26 18.32 -3.94 -11.18
C VAL A 26 19.46 -4.94 -11.30
N GLU A 27 20.69 -4.54 -11.00
CA GLU A 27 21.84 -5.44 -10.99
C GLU A 27 21.68 -6.55 -9.97
N LYS A 28 21.28 -6.20 -8.73
CA LYS A 28 21.00 -7.18 -7.68
C LYS A 28 19.83 -8.10 -8.04
N LEU A 29 18.82 -7.61 -8.76
CA LEU A 29 17.69 -8.43 -9.21
C LEU A 29 18.10 -9.55 -10.17
N MET A 30 19.18 -9.35 -10.94
CA MET A 30 19.71 -10.39 -11.83
C MET A 30 20.21 -11.61 -11.04
N GLU A 31 20.76 -11.42 -9.84
CA GLU A 31 21.17 -12.52 -8.94
C GLU A 31 19.99 -13.39 -8.48
N TYR A 32 18.77 -12.84 -8.52
CA TYR A 32 17.52 -13.55 -8.22
C TYR A 32 16.83 -14.10 -9.48
N GLY A 33 17.50 -14.08 -10.64
CA GLY A 33 16.95 -14.54 -11.91
C GLY A 33 15.92 -13.59 -12.53
N ILE A 34 15.87 -12.33 -12.06
CA ILE A 34 14.92 -11.33 -12.55
C ILE A 34 15.64 -10.35 -13.46
N ASN A 35 15.32 -10.42 -14.74
CA ASN A 35 15.86 -9.51 -15.74
C ASN A 35 14.85 -8.41 -16.07
N MET A 36 15.15 -7.18 -15.66
CA MET A 36 14.38 -5.99 -16.01
C MET A 36 15.30 -4.79 -16.26
N SER A 37 14.84 -3.79 -17.00
CA SER A 37 15.60 -2.56 -17.19
C SER A 37 15.39 -1.57 -16.03
N ARG A 38 16.30 -0.60 -15.89
CA ARG A 38 16.17 0.53 -14.95
C ARG A 38 14.88 1.31 -15.18
N GLU A 39 14.49 1.51 -16.44
CA GLU A 39 13.24 2.17 -16.82
C GLU A 39 12.02 1.40 -16.35
N THR A 40 12.07 0.05 -16.41
CA THR A 40 11.01 -0.80 -15.88
C THR A 40 10.87 -0.64 -14.37
N LEU A 41 11.98 -0.67 -13.62
CA LEU A 41 11.95 -0.43 -12.18
C LEU A 41 11.41 0.98 -11.86
N SER A 42 11.81 1.99 -12.62
CA SER A 42 11.28 3.35 -12.48
C SER A 42 9.77 3.42 -12.71
N LYS A 43 9.24 2.72 -13.72
CA LYS A 43 7.79 2.66 -13.96
C LYS A 43 7.06 1.96 -12.81
N ILE A 44 7.65 0.90 -12.24
CA ILE A 44 7.11 0.23 -11.05
C ILE A 44 7.08 1.20 -9.88
N GLU A 45 8.18 1.88 -9.56
CA GLU A 45 8.26 2.82 -8.43
C GLU A 45 7.32 4.02 -8.55
N ASN A 46 6.94 4.39 -9.77
CA ASN A 46 5.98 5.46 -10.04
C ASN A 46 4.54 4.97 -10.22
N GLY A 47 4.26 3.68 -10.02
CA GLY A 47 2.91 3.09 -10.19
C GLY A 47 2.43 2.96 -11.64
N ASN A 48 3.30 3.24 -12.61
CA ASN A 48 3.01 3.18 -14.04
C ASN A 48 3.13 1.77 -14.64
N ARG A 49 3.61 0.80 -13.86
CA ARG A 49 3.64 -0.62 -14.22
C ARG A 49 3.33 -1.44 -12.97
N SER A 50 2.49 -2.45 -13.12
CA SER A 50 2.29 -3.46 -12.07
C SER A 50 3.56 -4.28 -11.84
N ILE A 51 3.64 -4.88 -10.66
CA ILE A 51 4.73 -5.75 -10.23
C ILE A 51 4.19 -7.15 -9.96
N SER A 52 4.86 -8.17 -10.48
CA SER A 52 4.52 -9.56 -10.20
C SER A 52 4.95 -9.97 -8.78
N ALA A 53 4.34 -11.03 -8.24
CA ALA A 53 4.70 -11.53 -6.90
C ALA A 53 6.17 -11.98 -6.81
N VAL A 54 6.73 -12.52 -7.90
CA VAL A 54 8.14 -12.97 -7.96
C VAL A 54 9.08 -11.76 -7.94
N GLU A 55 8.82 -10.74 -8.78
CA GLU A 55 9.55 -9.47 -8.79
C GLU A 55 9.49 -8.79 -7.42
N LEU A 56 8.31 -8.74 -6.81
CA LEU A 56 8.11 -8.13 -5.50
C LEU A 56 8.89 -8.84 -4.39
N ASN A 57 8.85 -10.17 -4.36
CA ASN A 57 9.58 -10.95 -3.36
C ASN A 57 11.10 -10.73 -3.46
N ALA A 58 11.66 -10.69 -4.67
CA ALA A 58 13.08 -10.41 -4.86
C ALA A 58 13.44 -8.97 -4.44
N LEU A 59 12.61 -7.99 -4.81
CA LEU A 59 12.79 -6.61 -4.36
C LEU A 59 12.74 -6.50 -2.83
N CYS A 60 11.80 -7.17 -2.18
CA CYS A 60 11.72 -7.20 -0.71
C CYS A 60 13.00 -7.74 -0.08
N LYS A 61 13.57 -8.83 -0.63
CA LYS A 61 14.84 -9.40 -0.14
C LYS A 61 16.01 -8.43 -0.31
N ILE A 62 16.15 -7.78 -1.47
CA ILE A 62 17.21 -6.80 -1.74
C ILE A 62 17.07 -5.58 -0.82
N LEU A 63 15.84 -5.07 -0.71
CA LEU A 63 15.51 -3.88 0.06
C LEU A 63 15.32 -4.16 1.56
N GLY A 64 15.41 -5.42 2.01
CA GLY A 64 15.26 -5.80 3.42
C GLY A 64 13.87 -5.49 3.98
N ILE A 65 12.85 -5.49 3.13
CA ILE A 65 11.46 -5.24 3.49
C ILE A 65 10.81 -6.57 3.84
N ASP A 66 10.08 -6.64 4.95
CA ASP A 66 9.15 -7.75 5.17
C ASP A 66 7.97 -7.57 4.21
N ILE A 67 7.77 -8.53 3.29
CA ILE A 67 6.69 -8.45 2.30
C ILE A 67 5.33 -8.27 2.97
N ASN A 68 5.12 -8.80 4.18
CA ASN A 68 3.88 -8.61 4.93
C ASN A 68 3.68 -7.17 5.41
N SER A 69 4.75 -6.40 5.62
CA SER A 69 4.65 -4.99 6.01
C SER A 69 4.18 -4.10 4.84
N LEU A 70 4.35 -4.55 3.59
CA LEU A 70 3.84 -3.84 2.42
C LEU A 70 2.31 -3.94 2.31
N PHE A 71 1.77 -5.08 2.74
CA PHE A 71 0.35 -5.42 2.67
C PHE A 71 -0.38 -5.31 4.01
N LYS A 72 0.31 -4.90 5.09
CA LYS A 72 -0.35 -4.43 6.30
C LYS A 72 -1.14 -3.17 5.96
N GLU A 73 -2.37 -3.37 5.51
CA GLU A 73 -3.49 -2.65 6.10
C GLU A 73 -3.35 -2.90 7.61
N ASP A 74 -3.38 -1.85 8.44
CA ASP A 74 -3.80 -2.07 9.82
C ASP A 74 -5.04 -2.93 9.70
N ASP A 75 -4.97 -4.21 10.10
CA ASP A 75 -6.10 -5.12 9.93
C ASP A 75 -7.27 -4.40 10.59
N ASP A 76 -8.19 -3.91 9.77
CA ASP A 76 -9.38 -3.21 10.21
C ASP A 76 -10.04 -4.12 11.26
N LEU A 77 -10.63 -3.56 12.32
CA LEU A 77 -11.15 -4.37 13.44
C LEU A 77 -12.06 -5.49 12.92
N VAL A 78 -12.86 -5.21 11.89
CA VAL A 78 -13.67 -6.18 11.15
C VAL A 78 -12.85 -7.40 10.66
N THR A 79 -11.68 -7.17 10.07
CA THR A 79 -10.77 -8.21 9.56
C THR A 79 -10.18 -9.06 10.68
N LEU A 80 -9.80 -8.44 11.81
CA LEU A 80 -9.28 -9.18 12.98
C LEU A 80 -10.34 -10.13 13.55
N PHE A 81 -11.59 -9.68 13.63
CA PHE A 81 -12.69 -10.48 14.17
C PHE A 81 -13.14 -11.57 13.19
N ARG A 82 -13.15 -11.30 11.88
CA ARG A 82 -13.37 -12.34 10.84
C ARG A 82 -12.34 -13.48 10.95
N LYS A 83 -11.05 -13.17 11.13
CA LYS A 83 -9.98 -14.18 11.29
C LYS A 83 -10.15 -15.11 12.49
N ARG A 84 -10.97 -14.73 13.49
CA ARG A 84 -11.23 -15.53 14.69
C ARG A 84 -12.58 -16.28 14.65
N ASN A 85 -13.24 -16.33 13.50
CA ASN A 85 -14.51 -17.05 13.29
C ASN A 85 -15.64 -16.61 14.24
N PHE A 86 -15.75 -15.31 14.52
CA PHE A 86 -16.93 -14.75 15.21
C PHE A 86 -18.19 -14.81 14.32
N SER A 87 -19.37 -14.67 14.92
CA SER A 87 -20.63 -14.63 14.17
C SER A 87 -20.71 -13.39 13.27
N GLU A 88 -21.48 -13.51 12.19
CA GLU A 88 -21.69 -12.40 11.26
C GLU A 88 -22.36 -11.19 11.95
N ASP A 89 -23.26 -11.45 12.92
CA ASP A 89 -23.88 -10.39 13.72
C ASP A 89 -22.85 -9.58 14.51
N THR A 90 -21.88 -10.25 15.16
CA THR A 90 -20.79 -9.57 15.86
C THR A 90 -19.90 -8.79 14.90
N ILE A 91 -19.61 -9.35 13.72
CA ILE A 91 -18.81 -8.67 12.69
C ILE A 91 -19.51 -7.39 12.24
N ASN A 92 -20.83 -7.43 12.01
CA ASN A 92 -21.65 -6.28 11.61
C ASN A 92 -21.70 -5.19 12.70
N GLU A 93 -21.71 -5.58 13.98
CA GLU A 93 -21.64 -4.62 15.09
C GLU A 93 -20.26 -3.93 15.16
N ILE A 94 -19.18 -4.69 14.99
CA ILE A 94 -17.81 -4.15 14.96
C ILE A 94 -17.62 -3.20 13.79
N GLU A 95 -18.17 -3.52 12.61
CA GLU A 95 -18.13 -2.65 11.43
C GLU A 95 -18.78 -1.30 11.71
N LYS A 96 -19.99 -1.30 12.27
CA LYS A 96 -20.69 -0.06 12.67
C LYS A 96 -19.87 0.77 13.65
N LEU A 97 -19.32 0.14 14.69
CA LEU A 97 -18.51 0.83 15.70
C LEU A 97 -17.28 1.48 15.08
N GLN A 98 -16.60 0.75 14.21
CA GLN A 98 -15.41 1.20 13.54
C GLN A 98 -15.69 2.38 12.59
N ASP A 99 -16.81 2.36 11.87
CA ASP A 99 -17.24 3.48 11.03
C ASP A 99 -17.55 4.73 11.85
N MET A 100 -18.19 4.58 13.01
CA MET A 100 -18.41 5.69 13.94
C MET A 100 -17.07 6.31 14.39
N ILE A 101 -16.07 5.47 14.73
CA ILE A 101 -14.75 5.95 15.12
C ILE A 101 -14.07 6.70 13.97
N LYS A 102 -14.15 6.18 12.74
CA LYS A 102 -13.61 6.84 11.54
C LYS A 102 -14.23 8.23 11.33
N ILE A 103 -15.54 8.37 11.51
CA ILE A 103 -16.26 9.66 11.43
C ILE A 103 -15.72 10.64 12.48
N LEU A 104 -15.56 10.22 13.74
CA LEU A 104 -15.04 11.08 14.80
C LEU A 104 -13.59 11.53 14.53
N ILE A 105 -12.75 10.63 14.02
CA ILE A 105 -11.38 10.96 13.60
C ILE A 105 -11.40 11.99 12.48
N TYR A 106 -12.30 11.85 11.49
CA TYR A 106 -12.44 12.84 10.41
C TYR A 106 -12.89 14.20 10.93
N GLN A 107 -13.88 14.25 11.83
CA GLN A 107 -14.32 15.50 12.46
C GLN A 107 -13.16 16.19 13.20
N LYS A 108 -12.35 15.43 13.95
CA LYS A 108 -11.16 15.96 14.62
C LYS A 108 -10.14 16.53 13.63
N LYS A 109 -9.88 15.83 12.51
CA LYS A 109 -8.99 16.31 11.46
C LYS A 109 -9.53 17.57 10.79
N ILE A 110 -10.84 17.68 10.58
CA ILE A 110 -11.49 18.88 10.05
C ILE A 110 -11.27 20.05 11.02
N PHE A 111 -11.53 19.84 12.31
CA PHE A 111 -11.35 20.86 13.35
C PHE A 111 -9.90 21.39 13.39
N ASN A 112 -8.91 20.50 13.30
CA ASN A 112 -7.50 20.87 13.30
C ASN A 112 -7.00 21.47 11.96
N GLY A 113 -7.82 21.50 10.90
CA GLY A 113 -7.37 21.91 9.56
C GLY A 113 -6.44 20.89 8.87
N GLU A 114 -6.36 19.67 9.39
CA GLU A 114 -5.52 18.58 8.86
C GLU A 114 -6.27 17.70 7.84
N PHE A 115 -7.58 17.93 7.65
CA PHE A 115 -8.39 17.16 6.73
C PHE A 115 -8.03 17.49 5.29
N LYS A 116 -7.41 16.52 4.61
CA LYS A 116 -7.18 16.55 3.17
C LYS A 116 -8.32 15.77 2.50
N PRO A 117 -9.33 16.43 1.92
CA PRO A 117 -10.36 15.73 1.18
C PRO A 117 -9.69 14.96 0.05
N VAL A 118 -9.97 13.66 -0.03
CA VAL A 118 -9.68 12.92 -1.26
C VAL A 118 -10.56 13.57 -2.33
N LYS A 119 -9.95 14.29 -3.28
CA LYS A 119 -10.65 14.86 -4.43
C LYS A 119 -11.13 13.70 -5.29
N ASN A 120 -12.27 13.13 -4.95
CA ASN A 120 -13.03 12.35 -5.90
C ASN A 120 -13.62 13.36 -6.86
N LYS A 121 -13.04 13.51 -8.05
CA LYS A 121 -13.75 14.17 -9.14
C LYS A 121 -15.06 13.39 -9.32
N PRO A 122 -16.21 14.04 -9.21
CA PRO A 122 -17.44 13.36 -9.49
C PRO A 122 -17.46 12.87 -10.93
N LEU A 123 -17.91 11.62 -11.14
CA LEU A 123 -18.03 11.03 -12.48
C LEU A 123 -18.89 11.87 -13.45
N TRP A 124 -19.75 12.74 -12.92
CA TRP A 124 -20.59 13.64 -13.72
C TRP A 124 -19.89 14.94 -14.19
N GLU A 125 -18.66 15.22 -13.75
CA GLU A 125 -17.87 16.34 -14.27
C GLU A 125 -17.09 15.98 -15.56
N GLU A 126 -17.17 14.72 -16.01
CA GLU A 126 -16.50 14.22 -17.23
C GLU A 126 -17.44 14.08 -18.45
N PHE A 127 -18.68 14.60 -18.37
CA PHE A 127 -19.65 14.60 -19.46
C PHE A 127 -20.07 16.02 -19.88
#